data_AF-A0A963A6S3-F1
#
_entry.id   AF-A0A963A6S3-F1
#
_cell.length_a   1.000
_cell.length_b   1.000
_cell.length_c   1.000
_cell.angle_alpha   90.00
_cell.angle_beta   90.00
_cell.angle_gamma   90.00
#
_symmetry.space_group_name_H-M   'P 1'
#
loop_
_entity.id
_entity.type
_entity.pdbx_description
1 polymer ?
#
loop_
_entity_poly.entity_id
_entity_poly.type
_entity_poly.pdbx_seq_one_letter_code
_entity_poly.pdbx_strand_id
1 'polypeptide(L)'
;MTTQEVDIAPGVFDQARAEAAVRELLLAVGEDPDRPGLLDTPARVARSYREIFAGLYTDPDAVLDTTFDEDHDELVLVKSIPMYSTCEHHLVSFHGVAHVGYIPGADGRVTGLSKIARVVDL
;
A
#
# COMPACT_ATOMS: atom_id res chain seq x y z
N MET A 1 -2.06 25.24 -13.35
CA MET A 1 -2.46 23.82 -13.35
C MET A 1 -2.80 23.49 -11.92
N THR A 2 -4.07 23.65 -11.56
CA THR A 2 -4.54 23.49 -10.17
C THR A 2 -4.43 22.01 -9.84
N THR A 3 -3.57 21.67 -8.88
CA THR A 3 -3.55 20.35 -8.25
C THR A 3 -4.91 20.18 -7.58
N GLN A 4 -5.77 19.37 -8.20
CA GLN A 4 -7.03 18.99 -7.59
C GLN A 4 -6.66 17.99 -6.50
N GLU A 5 -6.59 18.45 -5.26
CA GLU A 5 -6.53 17.58 -4.08
C GLU A 5 -7.75 16.68 -4.14
N VAL A 6 -7.52 15.40 -4.42
CA VAL A 6 -8.58 14.40 -4.36
C VAL A 6 -8.70 14.04 -2.88
N ASP A 7 -9.58 14.74 -2.19
CA ASP A 7 -9.99 14.41 -0.83
C ASP A 7 -10.80 13.10 -0.86
N ILE A 8 -10.09 11.98 -0.99
CA ILE A 8 -10.67 10.65 -0.78
C ILE A 8 -10.74 10.47 0.73
N ALA A 9 -11.88 10.80 1.33
CA ALA A 9 -12.18 10.29 2.67
C ALA A 9 -11.94 8.77 2.65
N PRO A 10 -11.12 8.21 3.57
CA PRO A 10 -10.77 6.81 3.50
C PRO A 10 -12.06 6.00 3.64
N GLY A 11 -12.37 5.22 2.60
CA GLY A 11 -13.45 4.24 2.66
C GLY A 11 -13.18 3.23 3.79
N VAL A 12 -14.15 2.38 4.10
CA VAL A 12 -13.89 1.22 4.97
C VAL A 12 -13.90 -0.02 4.09
N PHE A 13 -12.91 -0.90 4.28
CA PHE A 13 -12.87 -2.18 3.56
C PHE A 13 -14.09 -3.05 3.90
N ASP A 14 -14.92 -3.34 2.90
CA ASP A 14 -16.11 -4.19 3.05
C ASP A 14 -15.75 -5.68 2.97
N GLN A 15 -15.49 -6.27 4.13
CA GLN A 15 -15.09 -7.67 4.25
C GLN A 15 -16.15 -8.63 3.70
N ALA A 16 -17.40 -8.47 4.11
CA ALA A 16 -18.46 -9.41 3.76
C ALA A 16 -18.72 -9.42 2.25
N ARG A 17 -18.67 -8.24 1.62
CA ARG A 17 -18.79 -8.13 0.17
C ARG A 17 -17.61 -8.75 -0.57
N ALA A 18 -16.39 -8.56 -0.08
CA ALA A 18 -15.20 -9.18 -0.67
C ALA A 18 -15.26 -10.72 -0.58
N GLU A 19 -15.66 -11.27 0.57
CA GLU A 19 -15.84 -12.72 0.73
C GLU A 19 -16.89 -13.28 -0.23
N ALA A 20 -18.06 -12.64 -0.33
CA ALA A 20 -19.08 -13.04 -1.28
C ALA A 20 -18.57 -13.03 -2.74
N ALA A 21 -17.85 -11.98 -3.14
CA ALA A 21 -17.30 -11.85 -4.48
C ALA A 21 -16.25 -12.94 -4.80
N VAL A 22 -15.38 -13.27 -3.83
CA VAL A 22 -14.39 -14.36 -4.02
C VAL A 22 -15.08 -15.71 -4.15
N ARG A 23 -16.15 -15.97 -3.38
CA ARG A 23 -16.93 -17.19 -3.54
C ARG A 23 -17.56 -17.29 -4.93
N GLU A 24 -18.16 -16.20 -5.43
CA GLU A 24 -18.71 -16.15 -6.79
C GLU A 24 -17.62 -16.35 -7.85
N LEU A 25 -16.42 -15.80 -7.65
CA LEU A 25 -15.30 -16.01 -8.55
C LEU A 25 -14.88 -17.50 -8.60
N LEU A 26 -14.82 -18.18 -7.45
CA LEU A 26 -14.52 -19.62 -7.40
C LEU A 26 -15.55 -20.43 -8.20
N LEU A 27 -16.84 -20.13 -8.04
CA LEU A 27 -17.91 -20.76 -8.83
C LEU A 27 -17.74 -20.45 -10.33
N ALA A 28 -17.44 -19.20 -10.69
CA ALA A 28 -17.30 -18.77 -12.08
C ALA A 28 -16.13 -19.46 -12.80
N VAL A 29 -15.05 -19.81 -12.09
CA VAL A 29 -13.91 -20.57 -12.65
C VAL A 29 -14.10 -22.09 -12.60
N GLY A 30 -15.26 -22.57 -12.11
CA GLY A 30 -15.60 -24.00 -12.07
C GLY A 30 -15.05 -24.76 -10.86
N GLU A 31 -14.58 -24.06 -9.82
CA GLU A 31 -14.20 -24.70 -8.55
C GLU A 31 -15.45 -24.98 -7.68
N ASP A 32 -15.34 -25.96 -6.78
CA ASP A 32 -16.32 -26.23 -5.72
C ASP A 32 -15.89 -25.50 -4.43
N PRO A 33 -16.55 -24.39 -4.04
CA PRO A 33 -16.16 -23.64 -2.84
C PRO A 33 -16.45 -24.40 -1.53
N ASP A 34 -17.27 -25.45 -1.56
CA ASP A 34 -17.66 -26.21 -0.37
C ASP A 34 -16.71 -27.39 -0.09
N ARG A 35 -15.73 -27.64 -0.97
CA ARG A 35 -14.68 -28.63 -0.71
C ARG A 35 -13.79 -28.19 0.46
N PRO A 36 -13.25 -29.12 1.29
CA PRO A 36 -12.53 -28.78 2.52
C PRO A 36 -11.39 -27.76 2.37
N GLY A 37 -10.71 -27.72 1.21
CA GLY A 37 -9.63 -26.77 0.96
C GLY A 37 -10.08 -25.33 0.66
N LEU A 38 -11.34 -25.13 0.24
CA LEU A 38 -11.86 -23.84 -0.21
C LEU A 38 -12.89 -23.18 0.72
N LEU A 39 -13.43 -23.91 1.71
CA LEU A 39 -14.42 -23.39 2.66
C LEU A 39 -14.05 -22.01 3.22
N ASP A 40 -12.80 -21.87 3.69
CA ASP A 40 -12.31 -20.61 4.26
C ASP A 40 -11.57 -19.72 3.25
N THR A 41 -11.43 -20.14 1.98
CA THR A 41 -10.72 -19.36 0.95
C THR A 41 -11.29 -17.96 0.78
N PRO A 42 -12.62 -17.75 0.68
CA PRO A 42 -13.18 -16.41 0.58
C PRO A 42 -12.72 -15.47 1.70
N ALA A 43 -12.79 -15.93 2.96
CA ALA A 43 -12.34 -15.16 4.12
C ALA A 43 -10.83 -14.91 4.12
N ARG A 44 -10.02 -15.90 3.72
CA ARG A 44 -8.56 -15.73 3.61
C ARG A 44 -8.17 -14.71 2.54
N VAL A 45 -8.77 -14.79 1.35
CA VAL A 45 -8.50 -13.85 0.25
C VAL A 45 -8.95 -12.45 0.63
N ALA A 46 -10.15 -12.28 1.19
CA ALA A 46 -10.63 -10.98 1.62
C ALA A 46 -9.73 -10.34 2.69
N ARG A 47 -9.21 -11.12 3.66
CA ARG A 47 -8.22 -10.62 4.63
C ARG A 47 -6.91 -10.21 3.95
N SER A 48 -6.43 -10.99 2.98
CA SER A 48 -5.23 -10.65 2.22
C SER A 48 -5.41 -9.36 1.41
N TYR A 49 -6.56 -9.16 0.76
CA TYR A 49 -6.86 -7.90 0.07
C TYR A 49 -6.97 -6.71 1.02
N ARG A 50 -7.49 -6.91 2.23
CA ARG A 50 -7.49 -5.85 3.24
C ARG A 50 -6.07 -5.39 3.58
N GLU A 51 -5.13 -6.32 3.69
CA GLU A 51 -3.71 -6.02 3.97
C GLU A 51 -3.04 -5.36 2.76
N ILE A 52 -3.17 -5.96 1.59
CA ILE A 52 -2.56 -5.48 0.34
C ILE A 52 -3.06 -4.07 -0.04
N PHE A 53 -4.33 -3.75 0.25
CA PHE A 53 -4.93 -2.45 -0.06
C PHE A 53 -5.05 -1.53 1.17
N ALA A 54 -4.34 -1.83 2.27
CA ALA A 54 -4.41 -1.02 3.49
C ALA A 54 -3.99 0.44 3.27
N GLY A 55 -3.11 0.68 2.28
CA GLY A 55 -2.69 2.01 1.85
C GLY A 55 -3.82 2.94 1.41
N LEU A 56 -4.91 2.40 0.83
CA LEU A 56 -6.09 3.18 0.44
C LEU A 56 -6.84 3.82 1.62
N TYR A 57 -6.55 3.35 2.84
CA TYR A 57 -7.20 3.75 4.08
C TYR A 57 -6.24 4.43 5.05
N THR A 58 -5.01 4.68 4.62
CA THR A 58 -3.95 5.26 5.45
C THR A 58 -3.54 6.60 4.86
N ASP A 59 -3.47 7.63 5.71
CA ASP A 59 -2.90 8.91 5.33
C ASP A 59 -1.37 8.78 5.23
N PRO A 60 -0.77 8.95 4.03
CA PRO A 60 0.68 8.86 3.87
C PRO A 60 1.44 9.99 4.57
N ASP A 61 0.82 11.16 4.76
CA ASP A 61 1.50 12.32 5.35
C ASP A 61 1.81 12.06 6.83
N ALA A 62 0.91 11.39 7.55
CA ALA A 62 1.11 11.00 8.95
C ALA A 62 2.33 10.09 9.17
N VAL A 63 2.84 9.43 8.13
CA VAL A 63 4.07 8.61 8.24
C VAL A 63 5.33 9.48 8.31
N LEU A 64 5.29 10.67 7.70
CA LEU A 64 6.44 11.57 7.55
C LEU A 64 6.67 12.51 8.74
N ASP A 65 5.83 12.48 9.78
CA ASP A 65 5.84 13.40 10.93
C ASP A 65 7.15 13.48 11.74
N THR A 66 8.10 12.56 11.55
CA THR A 66 9.36 12.53 12.30
C THR A 66 10.52 13.04 11.45
N THR A 67 10.91 14.28 11.69
CA THR A 67 12.06 14.94 11.07
C THR A 67 13.16 15.23 12.09
N PHE A 68 14.42 15.13 11.67
CA PHE A 68 15.60 15.48 12.45
C PHE A 68 16.22 16.76 11.89
N ASP A 69 16.72 17.61 12.78
CA ASP A 69 17.45 18.83 12.43
C ASP A 69 18.94 18.48 12.32
N GLU A 70 19.40 18.25 11.11
CA GLU A 70 20.79 17.83 10.80
C GLU A 70 21.56 18.93 10.04
N ASP A 71 20.98 20.13 9.86
CA ASP A 71 21.50 21.22 9.02
C ASP A 71 22.10 20.72 7.69
N HIS A 72 21.37 19.81 7.04
CA HIS A 72 21.84 19.07 5.87
C HIS A 72 21.24 19.68 4.61
N ASP A 73 22.06 20.11 3.66
CA ASP A 73 21.64 20.71 2.37
C ASP A 73 22.09 19.89 1.15
N GLU A 74 22.60 18.67 1.39
CA GLU A 74 23.07 17.74 0.35
C GLU A 74 22.05 16.65 0.01
N LEU A 75 22.34 15.86 -1.03
CA LEU A 75 21.48 14.78 -1.50
C LEU A 75 21.39 13.64 -0.48
N VAL A 76 20.19 13.39 0.02
CA VAL A 76 19.84 12.17 0.75
C VAL A 76 19.34 11.13 -0.24
N LEU A 77 19.91 9.93 -0.21
CA LEU A 77 19.57 8.85 -1.16
C LEU A 77 19.43 7.51 -0.44
N VAL A 78 18.20 7.00 -0.40
CA VAL A 78 17.87 5.66 0.08
C VAL A 78 17.67 4.75 -1.11
N LYS A 79 18.45 3.67 -1.19
CA LYS A 79 18.40 2.72 -2.30
C LYS A 79 17.97 1.35 -1.82
N SER A 80 17.52 0.55 -2.78
CA SER A 80 17.30 -0.88 -2.58
C SER A 80 16.18 -1.15 -1.58
N ILE A 81 15.14 -0.31 -1.58
CA ILE A 81 13.93 -0.52 -0.78
C ILE A 81 13.10 -1.57 -1.52
N PRO A 82 12.88 -2.77 -0.96
CA PRO A 82 11.99 -3.75 -1.56
C PRO A 82 10.57 -3.19 -1.63
N MET A 83 9.91 -3.38 -2.77
CA MET A 83 8.53 -2.94 -2.96
C MET A 83 7.68 -4.08 -3.52
N TYR A 84 6.48 -4.20 -2.97
CA TYR A 84 5.44 -5.12 -3.39
C TYR A 84 4.15 -4.32 -3.57
N SER A 85 3.45 -4.53 -4.67
CA SER A 85 2.18 -3.85 -4.92
C SER A 85 1.31 -4.68 -5.84
N THR A 86 0.14 -4.16 -6.20
CA THR A 86 -0.86 -4.85 -7.00
C THR A 86 -1.29 -3.98 -8.16
N CYS A 87 -1.21 -4.52 -9.38
CA CYS A 87 -1.62 -3.80 -10.58
C CYS A 87 -3.14 -3.60 -10.57
N GLU A 88 -3.60 -2.34 -10.57
CA GLU A 88 -5.02 -2.00 -10.55
C GLU A 88 -5.83 -2.57 -11.73
N HIS A 89 -5.19 -2.78 -12.88
CA HIS A 89 -5.85 -3.29 -14.08
C HIS A 89 -6.21 -4.78 -14.01
N HIS A 90 -5.44 -5.57 -13.26
CA HIS A 90 -5.53 -7.03 -13.27
C HIS A 90 -5.65 -7.64 -11.87
N LEU A 91 -5.41 -6.85 -10.83
CA LEU A 91 -5.33 -7.28 -9.43
C LEU A 91 -4.30 -8.40 -9.19
N VAL A 92 -3.21 -8.37 -9.96
CA VAL A 92 -2.06 -9.28 -9.83
C VAL A 92 -0.90 -8.53 -9.22
N SER A 93 -0.13 -9.22 -8.38
CA SER A 93 1.04 -8.65 -7.73
C SER A 93 2.15 -8.31 -8.72
N PHE A 94 2.85 -7.21 -8.44
CA PHE A 94 4.16 -6.92 -9.00
C PHE A 94 5.11 -6.56 -7.87
N HIS A 95 6.40 -6.77 -8.09
CA HIS A 95 7.43 -6.53 -7.09
C HIS A 95 8.67 -5.96 -7.76
N GLY A 96 9.45 -5.22 -6.97
CA GLY A 96 10.65 -4.59 -7.47
C GLY A 96 11.41 -3.88 -6.36
N VAL A 97 12.11 -2.83 -6.77
CA VAL A 97 12.97 -2.04 -5.91
C VAL A 97 12.71 -0.56 -6.15
N ALA A 98 12.52 0.19 -5.07
CA ALA A 98 12.45 1.64 -5.09
C ALA A 98 13.78 2.27 -4.66
N HIS A 99 14.08 3.42 -5.27
CA HIS A 99 15.16 4.30 -4.88
C HIS A 99 14.56 5.69 -4.66
N VAL A 100 14.75 6.25 -3.47
CA VAL A 100 14.20 7.57 -3.10
C VAL A 100 15.37 8.51 -2.86
N GLY A 101 15.39 9.62 -3.60
CA GLY A 101 16.37 10.67 -3.45
C GLY A 101 15.68 12.02 -3.28
N TYR A 102 16.16 12.83 -2.35
CA TYR A 102 15.69 14.20 -2.17
C TYR A 102 16.80 15.08 -1.59
N ILE A 103 16.68 16.38 -1.78
CA ILE A 103 17.54 17.39 -1.14
C ILE A 103 16.67 18.04 -0.05
N PRO A 104 17.13 18.10 1.21
CA PRO A 104 16.38 18.76 2.27
C PRO A 104 16.08 20.23 1.96
N GLY A 105 15.05 20.77 2.62
CA GLY A 105 14.67 22.17 2.49
C GLY A 105 15.71 23.11 3.10
N ALA A 106 15.49 24.42 2.95
CA ALA A 106 16.37 25.45 3.52
C ALA A 106 16.43 25.42 5.06
N ASP A 107 15.52 24.70 5.70
CA ASP A 107 15.48 24.43 7.14
C ASP A 107 16.30 23.18 7.54
N GLY A 108 17.00 22.53 6.61
CA GLY A 108 17.97 21.46 6.87
C GLY A 108 17.37 20.16 7.41
N ARG A 109 16.04 20.04 7.45
CA ARG A 109 15.35 18.92 8.09
C ARG A 109 15.36 17.65 7.25
N VAL A 110 15.77 16.56 7.88
CA VAL A 110 15.87 15.23 7.26
C VAL A 110 14.79 14.31 7.81
N THR A 111 14.03 13.67 6.93
CA THR A 111 13.08 12.62 7.31
C THR A 111 13.83 11.36 7.73
N GLY A 112 13.41 10.73 8.82
CA GLY A 112 14.01 9.46 9.24
C GLY A 112 13.97 8.40 8.14
N LEU A 113 15.10 7.72 7.89
CA LEU A 113 15.22 6.76 6.78
C LEU A 113 14.17 5.63 6.83
N SER A 114 13.76 5.22 8.03
CA SER A 114 12.72 4.22 8.22
C SER A 114 11.32 4.71 7.82
N LYS A 115 11.07 6.03 7.82
CA LYS A 115 9.81 6.61 7.34
C LYS A 115 9.74 6.59 5.81
N ILE A 116 10.87 6.81 5.13
CA ILE A 116 10.96 6.69 3.67
C ILE A 116 10.57 5.27 3.25
N ALA A 117 11.11 4.25 3.92
CA ALA A 117 10.76 2.86 3.63
C ALA A 117 9.26 2.56 3.89
N ARG A 118 8.66 3.16 4.93
CA ARG A 118 7.23 3.00 5.23
C ARG A 118 6.34 3.67 4.19
N VAL A 119 6.70 4.85 3.68
CA VAL A 119 5.92 5.51 2.62
C VAL A 119 5.97 4.72 1.32
N VAL A 120 7.08 4.03 1.02
CA VAL A 120 7.17 3.13 -0.15
C VAL A 120 6.27 1.89 0.01
N ASP A 121 5.98 1.46 1.24
CA ASP A 121 5.14 0.30 1.57
C ASP A 121 3.64 0.63 1.58
N LEU A 122 3.29 1.93 1.70
CA LEU A 122 1.91 2.40 1.69
C LEU A 122 1.28 2.38 0.28
#